data_AF-A0A2N1PW48-F1
#
_entry.id   AF-A0A2N1PW48-F1
#
_cell.length_a   1.000
_cell.length_b   1.000
_cell.length_c   1.000
_cell.angle_alpha   90.00
_cell.angle_beta   90.00
_cell.angle_gamma   90.00
#
_symmetry.space_group_name_H-M   'P 1'
#
loop_
_entity.id
_entity.type
_entity.pdbx_description
1 polymer ?
#
loop_
_entity_poly.entity_id
_entity_poly.type
_entity_poly.pdbx_seq_one_letter_code
_entity_poly.pdbx_strand_id
1 'polypeptide(L)'
;GKKLNELLTKQCVYQALDRHIGDLRRVFTTNGMKVIPDGKDTSTVKSIFLTGGALLYARQAQDIVRHYLTRQHQKLSPDANAAIYIDKDYIFASIGVLSHKYPKEAKILLENTIR
;
A
#
# COMPACT_ATOMS: atom_id res chain seq x y z
N GLY A 1 -4.28 -25.88 2.20
CA GLY A 1 -4.92 -24.68 1.61
C GLY A 1 -4.49 -23.39 2.27
N LYS A 2 -4.90 -23.12 3.52
CA LYS A 2 -4.74 -21.81 4.17
C LYS A 2 -3.33 -21.22 4.16
N LYS A 3 -2.31 -22.00 4.54
CA LYS A 3 -0.90 -21.56 4.52
C LYS A 3 -0.40 -21.17 3.12
N LEU A 4 -0.83 -21.89 2.09
CA LEU A 4 -0.49 -21.55 0.69
C LEU A 4 -1.10 -20.20 0.30
N ASN A 5 -2.38 -19.97 0.63
CA ASN A 5 -3.05 -18.71 0.35
C ASN A 5 -2.38 -17.53 1.05
N GLU A 6 -1.95 -17.70 2.31
CA GLU A 6 -1.22 -16.67 3.05
C GLU A 6 0.13 -16.33 2.37
N LEU A 7 0.89 -17.34 1.94
CA LEU A 7 2.16 -17.15 1.22
C LEU A 7 1.96 -16.47 -0.14
N LEU A 8 0.95 -16.91 -0.90
CA LEU A 8 0.62 -16.32 -2.20
C LEU A 8 0.16 -14.88 -2.03
N THR A 9 -0.72 -14.60 -1.06
CA THR A 9 -1.19 -13.23 -0.77
C THR A 9 -0.03 -12.33 -0.43
N LYS A 10 0.89 -12.76 0.45
CA LYS A 10 2.10 -12.03 0.77
C LYS A 10 2.94 -11.73 -0.48
N GLN A 11 3.17 -12.72 -1.33
CA GLN A 11 3.96 -12.55 -2.54
C GLN A 11 3.29 -11.59 -3.54
N CYS A 12 1.98 -11.68 -3.72
CA CYS A 12 1.21 -10.77 -4.56
C CYS A 12 1.32 -9.32 -4.07
N VAL A 13 1.25 -9.09 -2.75
CA VAL A 13 1.45 -7.76 -2.17
C VAL A 13 2.83 -7.21 -2.50
N TYR A 14 3.86 -8.03 -2.35
CA TYR A 14 5.24 -7.60 -2.54
C TYR A 14 5.46 -7.22 -3.99
N GLN A 15 5.01 -8.06 -4.92
CA GLN A 15 5.09 -7.75 -6.36
C GLN A 15 4.27 -6.51 -6.74
N ALA A 16 3.08 -6.32 -6.15
CA ALA A 16 2.27 -5.13 -6.41
C ALA A 16 2.97 -3.85 -5.93
N LEU A 17 3.54 -3.86 -4.72
CA LEU A 17 4.29 -2.73 -4.17
C LEU A 17 5.56 -2.47 -4.96
N ASP A 18 6.32 -3.50 -5.34
CA ASP A 18 7.52 -3.37 -6.17
C ASP A 18 7.23 -2.72 -7.52
N ARG A 19 6.05 -2.98 -8.11
CA ARG A 19 5.62 -2.40 -9.39
C ARG A 19 5.17 -0.94 -9.27
N HIS A 20 4.77 -0.48 -8.09
CA HIS A 20 4.16 0.84 -7.89
C HIS A 20 5.02 1.83 -7.13
N ILE A 21 5.97 1.36 -6.33
CA ILE A 21 6.91 2.18 -5.56
C ILE A 21 8.20 2.31 -6.35
N GLY A 22 8.64 3.56 -6.57
CA GLY A 22 9.90 3.86 -7.25
C GLY A 22 11.15 3.44 -6.47
N ASP A 23 12.28 3.43 -7.16
CA ASP A 23 13.58 3.00 -6.66
C ASP A 23 14.58 4.18 -6.62
N LEU A 24 15.56 4.09 -5.74
CA LEU A 24 16.76 4.92 -5.73
C LEU A 24 17.85 4.22 -6.54
N ARG A 25 18.03 4.61 -7.81
CA ARG A 25 19.03 4.02 -8.69
C ARG A 25 20.39 4.65 -8.52
N ARG A 26 21.42 3.81 -8.42
CA ARG A 26 22.82 4.23 -8.47
C ARG A 26 23.27 4.30 -9.92
N VAL A 27 23.67 5.48 -10.36
CA VAL A 27 24.16 5.74 -11.71
C VAL A 27 25.61 6.20 -11.63
N PHE A 28 26.48 5.55 -12.37
CA PHE A 28 27.90 5.91 -12.45
C PHE A 28 28.09 6.89 -13.61
N THR A 29 28.53 8.10 -13.29
CA THR A 29 28.84 9.16 -14.25
C THR A 29 30.34 9.40 -14.30
N THR A 30 30.80 10.18 -15.27
CA THR A 30 32.20 10.66 -15.34
C THR A 30 32.64 11.43 -14.09
N ASN A 31 31.69 11.99 -13.34
CA ASN A 31 31.91 12.69 -12.07
C ASN A 31 31.68 11.82 -10.83
N GLY A 32 31.66 10.48 -10.99
CA GLY A 32 31.44 9.52 -9.90
C GLY A 32 29.99 9.00 -9.80
N MET A 33 29.70 8.31 -8.70
CA MET A 33 28.41 7.67 -8.44
C MET A 33 27.38 8.69 -7.93
N LYS A 34 26.22 8.72 -8.58
CA LYS A 34 25.05 9.51 -8.17
C LYS A 34 23.90 8.57 -7.85
N VAL A 35 23.07 8.95 -6.88
CA VAL A 35 21.80 8.26 -6.59
C VAL A 35 20.68 9.13 -7.13
N ILE A 36 19.85 8.59 -8.01
CA ILE A 36 18.72 9.29 -8.61
C ILE A 36 17.41 8.52 -8.35
N PRO A 37 16.30 9.23 -8.10
CA PRO A 37 14.98 8.59 -8.01
C PRO A 37 14.54 8.11 -9.40
N ASP A 38 13.93 6.94 -9.45
CA ASP A 38 13.27 6.39 -10.63
C ASP A 38 11.89 5.83 -10.27
N GLY A 39 10.89 6.11 -11.10
CA GLY A 39 9.52 5.72 -10.82
C GLY A 39 8.80 6.67 -9.85
N LYS A 40 7.76 6.18 -9.18
CA LYS A 40 6.89 7.02 -8.35
C LYS A 40 7.42 7.15 -6.93
N ASP A 41 7.62 8.39 -6.50
CA ASP A 41 7.92 8.68 -5.11
C ASP A 41 6.64 8.57 -4.26
N THR A 42 6.69 7.70 -3.25
CA THR A 42 5.60 7.47 -2.29
C THR A 42 6.01 7.77 -0.85
N SER A 43 7.19 8.37 -0.64
CA SER A 43 7.73 8.71 0.68
C SER A 43 6.81 9.61 1.51
N THR A 44 5.99 10.45 0.85
CA THR A 44 5.04 11.36 1.51
C THR A 44 3.67 10.72 1.80
N VAL A 45 3.45 9.46 1.42
CA VAL A 45 2.18 8.77 1.69
C VAL A 45 2.06 8.49 3.19
N LYS A 46 0.99 9.02 3.80
CA LYS A 46 0.73 8.89 5.24
C LYS A 46 -0.22 7.76 5.60
N SER A 47 -0.98 7.26 4.63
CA SER A 47 -2.00 6.25 4.85
C SER A 47 -2.10 5.30 3.68
N ILE A 48 -2.25 4.01 3.98
CA ILE A 48 -2.37 2.91 3.02
C ILE A 48 -3.70 2.21 3.28
N PHE A 49 -4.55 2.13 2.26
CA PHE A 49 -5.85 1.49 2.35
C PHE A 49 -5.82 0.15 1.62
N LEU A 50 -6.14 -0.90 2.36
CA LEU A 50 -6.19 -2.27 1.90
C LEU A 50 -7.63 -2.61 1.51
N THR A 51 -7.88 -2.81 0.23
CA THR A 51 -9.21 -3.08 -0.30
C THR A 51 -9.22 -4.36 -1.14
N GLY A 52 -10.24 -5.19 -0.94
CA GLY A 52 -10.56 -6.34 -1.79
C GLY A 52 -9.68 -7.58 -1.66
N GLY A 53 -10.16 -8.64 -2.32
CA GLY A 53 -9.40 -9.86 -2.59
C GLY A 53 -8.96 -10.65 -1.35
N ALA A 54 -7.88 -11.42 -1.50
CA ALA A 54 -7.34 -12.29 -0.46
C ALA A 54 -6.80 -11.51 0.76
N LEU A 55 -6.55 -10.22 0.60
CA LEU A 55 -5.95 -9.37 1.62
C LEU A 55 -6.93 -9.02 2.74
N LEU A 56 -8.23 -8.91 2.43
CA LEU A 56 -9.29 -8.71 3.42
C LEU A 56 -9.43 -9.89 4.40
N TYR A 57 -9.10 -11.10 3.93
CA TYR A 57 -9.26 -12.34 4.70
C TYR A 57 -7.94 -12.80 5.35
N ALA A 58 -6.83 -12.13 5.06
CA ALA A 58 -5.53 -12.45 5.62
C ALA A 58 -5.49 -12.01 7.10
N ARG A 59 -5.16 -12.94 8.00
CA ARG A 59 -5.09 -12.66 9.45
C ARG A 59 -4.12 -11.53 9.84
N GLN A 60 -3.11 -11.27 9.01
CA GLN A 60 -2.01 -10.35 9.27
C GLN A 60 -1.78 -9.41 8.07
N ALA A 61 -2.86 -8.95 7.43
CA ALA A 61 -2.80 -8.14 6.21
C ALA A 61 -1.95 -6.88 6.36
N GLN A 62 -2.12 -6.15 7.47
CA GLN A 62 -1.33 -4.96 7.75
C GLN A 62 0.15 -5.30 7.98
N ASP A 63 0.44 -6.41 8.68
CA ASP A 63 1.82 -6.81 8.97
C ASP A 63 2.58 -7.25 7.72
N ILE A 64 1.89 -7.83 6.72
CA ILE A 64 2.50 -8.10 5.41
C ILE A 64 3.06 -6.82 4.80
N VAL A 65 2.27 -5.74 4.80
CA VAL A 65 2.67 -4.43 4.27
C VAL A 65 3.74 -3.80 5.14
N ARG A 66 3.60 -3.78 6.48
CA ARG A 66 4.65 -3.27 7.38
C ARG A 66 5.97 -3.98 7.18
N HIS A 67 5.96 -5.32 7.09
CA HIS A 67 7.17 -6.12 6.88
C HIS A 67 7.82 -5.85 5.52
N TYR A 68 7.04 -5.47 4.51
CA TYR A 68 7.61 -4.99 3.27
C TYR A 68 8.30 -3.64 3.51
N LEU A 69 7.59 -2.64 4.03
CA LEU A 69 8.09 -1.27 4.20
C LEU A 69 9.37 -1.19 5.05
N THR A 70 9.47 -1.96 6.14
CA THR A 70 10.65 -1.98 7.00
C THR A 70 11.92 -2.51 6.33
N ARG A 71 11.79 -3.19 5.18
CA ARG A 71 12.93 -3.80 4.47
C ARG A 71 13.43 -2.95 3.30
N GLN A 72 12.67 -1.95 2.86
CA GLN A 72 12.97 -1.21 1.63
C GLN A 72 13.85 0.02 1.85
N HIS A 73 15.16 -0.19 1.87
CA HIS A 73 16.15 0.88 2.06
C HIS A 73 16.51 1.62 0.75
N GLN A 74 16.20 1.01 -0.39
CA GLN A 74 16.52 1.53 -1.73
C GLN A 74 15.28 1.91 -2.52
N LYS A 75 14.11 1.92 -1.89
CA LYS A 75 12.86 2.36 -2.53
C LYS A 75 12.42 3.71 -2.00
N LEU A 76 11.66 4.41 -2.83
CA LEU A 76 10.93 5.63 -2.47
C LEU A 76 9.62 5.27 -1.76
N SER A 77 9.70 4.34 -0.80
CA SER A 77 8.54 3.78 -0.10
C SER A 77 8.01 4.72 0.98
N PRO A 78 6.71 4.59 1.35
CA PRO A 78 6.16 5.27 2.52
C PRO A 78 6.91 4.89 3.80
N ASP A 79 6.79 5.74 4.83
CA ASP A 79 7.27 5.43 6.17
C ASP A 79 6.60 4.14 6.69
N ALA A 80 7.36 3.30 7.39
CA ALA A 80 6.84 2.04 7.94
C ALA A 80 5.74 2.25 9.01
N ASN A 81 5.67 3.44 9.60
CA ASN A 81 4.63 3.87 10.54
C ASN A 81 3.42 4.53 9.85
N ALA A 82 3.38 4.59 8.51
CA ALA A 82 2.20 5.04 7.80
C ALA A 82 0.97 4.25 8.27
N ALA A 83 -0.15 4.94 8.46
CA ALA A 83 -1.37 4.30 8.95
C ALA A 83 -1.90 3.33 7.91
N ILE A 84 -2.08 2.06 8.28
CA ILE A 84 -2.60 1.04 7.36
C ILE A 84 -4.01 0.70 7.80
N TYR A 85 -4.95 0.85 6.89
CA TYR A 85 -6.36 0.63 7.12
C TYR A 85 -6.91 -0.47 6.23
N ILE A 86 -7.93 -1.17 6.68
CA ILE A 86 -8.64 -2.20 5.91
C ILE A 86 -10.06 -1.73 5.60
N ASP A 87 -10.43 -1.79 4.32
CA ASP A 87 -11.81 -1.63 3.83
C ASP A 87 -12.57 -2.94 4.03
N LYS A 88 -13.08 -3.14 5.24
CA LYS A 88 -13.63 -4.42 5.67
C LYS A 88 -14.81 -4.87 4.80
N ASP A 89 -15.68 -3.95 4.43
CA ASP A 89 -16.92 -4.29 3.72
C ASP A 89 -16.74 -4.27 2.19
N TYR A 90 -15.53 -3.99 1.71
CA TYR A 90 -15.16 -3.89 0.30
C TYR A 90 -16.01 -2.87 -0.48
N ILE A 91 -16.28 -1.72 0.14
CA ILE A 91 -17.16 -0.68 -0.41
C ILE A 91 -16.44 0.62 -0.74
N PHE A 92 -15.10 0.69 -0.63
CA PHE A 92 -14.37 1.93 -0.82
C PHE A 92 -14.62 2.59 -2.18
N ALA A 93 -14.62 1.79 -3.25
CA ALA A 93 -14.85 2.30 -4.60
C ALA A 93 -16.24 2.94 -4.72
N SER A 94 -17.26 2.29 -4.16
CA SER A 94 -18.63 2.78 -4.12
C SER A 94 -18.76 4.06 -3.29
N ILE A 95 -18.12 4.12 -2.12
CA ILE A 95 -18.07 5.32 -1.27
C ILE A 95 -17.41 6.48 -2.03
N GLY A 96 -16.33 6.22 -2.76
CA GLY A 96 -15.64 7.21 -3.57
C GLY A 96 -16.60 7.88 -4.56
N VAL A 97 -17.37 7.08 -5.31
CA VAL A 97 -18.38 7.60 -6.25
C VAL A 97 -19.48 8.38 -5.53
N LEU A 98 -20.02 7.84 -4.43
CA LEU A 98 -21.08 8.49 -3.65
C LEU A 98 -20.63 9.82 -3.05
N SER A 99 -19.36 9.95 -2.66
CA SER A 99 -18.81 11.14 -2.01
C SER A 99 -18.95 12.41 -2.86
N HIS A 100 -19.03 12.27 -4.20
CA HIS A 100 -19.23 13.41 -5.11
C HIS A 100 -20.60 14.07 -4.96
N LYS A 101 -21.63 13.32 -4.54
CA LYS A 101 -23.01 13.82 -4.41
C LYS A 101 -23.51 13.84 -2.96
N TYR A 102 -23.04 12.89 -2.14
CA TYR A 102 -23.48 12.68 -0.76
C TYR A 102 -22.26 12.61 0.18
N PRO A 103 -21.51 13.70 0.36
CA PRO A 103 -20.23 13.67 1.07
C PRO A 103 -20.38 13.36 2.57
N LYS A 104 -21.50 13.74 3.19
CA LYS A 104 -21.74 13.50 4.62
C LYS A 104 -22.03 12.02 4.87
N GLU A 105 -22.88 11.43 4.05
CA GLU A 105 -23.28 10.03 4.10
C GLU A 105 -22.11 9.13 3.73
N ALA A 106 -21.35 9.50 2.69
CA ALA A 106 -20.13 8.80 2.30
C ALA A 106 -19.09 8.78 3.43
N LYS A 107 -18.93 9.90 4.17
CA LYS A 107 -18.06 9.95 5.34
C LYS A 107 -18.50 8.99 6.45
N ILE A 108 -19.79 8.92 6.74
CA ILE A 108 -20.33 7.97 7.74
C ILE A 108 -20.02 6.52 7.33
N LEU A 109 -20.27 6.17 6.06
CA LEU A 109 -19.97 4.83 5.54
C LEU A 109 -18.46 4.53 5.61
N LEU A 110 -17.64 5.51 5.29
CA LEU A 110 -16.18 5.41 5.33
C LEU A 110 -15.67 5.11 6.75
N GLU A 111 -16.12 5.88 7.74
CA GLU A 111 -15.76 5.71 9.15
C GLU A 111 -16.22 4.36 9.70
N ASN A 112 -17.34 3.83 9.20
CA ASN A 112 -17.87 2.53 9.63
C ASN A 112 -17.10 1.33 9.04
N THR A 113 -16.57 1.47 7.81
CA THR A 113 -15.94 0.34 7.10
C THR A 113 -14.44 0.22 7.35
N ILE A 114 -13.76 1.36 7.56
CA ILE A 114 -12.32 1.41 7.82
C ILE A 114 -12.00 0.79 9.18
N ARG A 115 -11.03 -0.13 9.20
CA ARG A 115 -10.42 -0.68 10.40
C ARG A 115 -8.92 -0.47 10.47
#